data_AF-A0A7Y2IFS8-F1
#
_entry.id   AF-A0A7Y2IFS8-F1
#
_cell.length_a   1.000
_cell.length_b   1.000
_cell.length_c   1.000
_cell.angle_alpha   90.00
_cell.angle_beta   90.00
_cell.angle_gamma   90.00
#
_symmetry.space_group_name_H-M   'P 1'
#
loop_
_entity.id
_entity.type
_entity.pdbx_description
1 polymer ?
#
loop_
_entity_poly.entity_id
_entity_poly.type
_entity_poly.pdbx_seq_one_letter_code
_entity_poly.pdbx_strand_id
1 'polypeptide(L)' 'MASGFGLGLDICRKLAMHMEGDLQYSGEPGAARFELTLPPAIQPAARPDDPVDARQVHRSTPTDQTGHQSLPQERSA' A
#
# COMPACT_ATOMS: atom_id res chain seq x y z
N MET A 1 20.70 17.36 -23.14
CA MET A 1 19.40 17.53 -22.45
C MET A 1 18.85 16.14 -22.17
N ALA A 2 18.87 15.70 -20.91
CA ALA A 2 18.32 14.40 -20.54
C ALA A 2 16.80 14.50 -20.51
N SER A 3 16.11 14.09 -21.58
CA SER A 3 14.68 13.83 -21.53
C SER A 3 14.48 12.55 -20.73
N GLY A 4 14.18 12.68 -19.44
CA GLY A 4 13.75 11.53 -18.64
C GLY A 4 12.51 10.87 -19.26
N PHE A 5 12.25 9.61 -18.92
CA PHE A 5 11.18 8.77 -19.49
C PHE A 5 9.74 9.28 -19.29
N GLY A 6 9.51 10.49 -18.77
CA GLY A 6 8.18 11.05 -18.53
C GLY A 6 7.37 10.34 -17.44
N LEU A 7 7.93 9.31 -16.79
CA LEU A 7 7.25 8.47 -15.81
C LEU A 7 6.75 9.25 -14.60
N GLY A 8 7.50 10.26 -14.14
CA GLY A 8 7.11 11.05 -12.96
C GLY A 8 5.75 11.71 -13.14
N LEU A 9 5.50 12.32 -14.30
CA LEU A 9 4.23 12.99 -14.58
C LEU A 9 3.08 11.98 -14.74
N ASP A 10 3.35 10.85 -15.39
CA ASP A 10 2.35 9.78 -15.56
C ASP A 10 1.92 9.18 -14.22
N ILE A 11 2.87 8.93 -13.31
CA ILE A 11 2.59 8.44 -11.96
C ILE A 11 1.76 9.47 -11.18
N CYS A 12 2.15 10.75 -11.20
CA CYS A 12 1.40 11.80 -10.51
C CYS A 12 -0.03 11.93 -11.05
N ARG A 13 -0.21 11.83 -12.37
CA ARG A 13 -1.54 11.88 -12.99
C ARG A 13 -2.41 10.68 -12.58
N LYS A 14 -1.83 9.47 -12.59
CA LYS A 14 -2.51 8.26 -12.12
C LYS A 14 -2.94 8.36 -10.65
N LEU A 15 -2.07 8.92 -9.81
CA LEU A 15 -2.41 9.15 -8.40
C LEU A 15 -3.55 10.16 -8.25
N ALA A 16 -3.51 11.28 -8.96
CA ALA A 16 -4.58 12.27 -8.93
C ALA A 16 -5.93 11.67 -9.36
N MET A 17 -5.95 10.89 -10.45
CA MET A 17 -7.16 10.17 -10.90
C MET A 17 -7.66 9.15 -9.86
N HIS A 18 -6.76 8.47 -9.17
CA HIS A 18 -7.13 7.53 -8.10
C HIS A 18 -7.79 8.23 -6.90
N MET A 19 -7.43 9.49 -6.66
CA MET A 19 -8.05 10.35 -5.64
C MET A 19 -9.30 11.08 -6.15
N GLU A 20 -9.89 10.62 -7.27
CA GLU A 20 -11.04 11.27 -7.93
C GLU A 20 -10.77 12.74 -8.33
N GLY A 21 -9.49 13.08 -8.48
CA GLY A 21 -9.01 14.37 -8.94
C GLY A 21 -8.42 14.32 -10.36
N ASP A 22 -7.72 15.38 -10.74
CA ASP A 22 -7.05 15.49 -12.03
C ASP A 22 -5.77 16.31 -11.92
N LEU A 23 -4.81 16.04 -12.83
CA LEU A 23 -3.55 16.76 -12.94
C LEU A 23 -3.36 17.25 -14.37
N GLN A 24 -3.37 18.56 -14.53
CA GLN A 24 -3.13 19.23 -15.82
C GLN A 24 -1.73 19.84 -15.86
N TYR A 25 -1.18 19.91 -17.06
CA TYR A 25 0.13 20.48 -17.33
C TYR A 25 0.05 21.40 -18.55
N SER A 26 0.60 22.59 -18.43
CA SER A 26 0.87 23.48 -19.55
C SER A 26 2.31 23.99 -19.47
N GLY A 27 2.97 24.07 -20.62
CA GLY A 27 4.34 24.53 -20.73
C GLY A 27 4.46 25.63 -21.77
N GLU A 28 5.17 26.69 -21.42
CA GLU A 28 5.67 27.69 -22.35
C GLU A 28 7.21 27.65 -22.32
N PRO A 29 7.91 28.13 -23.36
CA PRO A 29 9.36 28.22 -23.32
C PRO A 29 9.84 29.04 -22.09
N GLY A 30 10.55 28.38 -21.17
CA GLY A 30 11.06 29.00 -19.95
C GLY A 30 10.13 28.92 -18.72
N ALA A 31 8.91 28.41 -18.87
CA ALA A 31 7.96 28.27 -17.77
C ALA A 31 7.12 26.99 -17.87
N ALA A 32 6.85 26.36 -16.73
CA ALA A 32 5.96 25.21 -16.64
C ALA A 32 4.93 25.46 -15.54
N ARG A 33 3.68 25.16 -15.83
CA ARG A 33 2.58 25.21 -14.88
C ARG A 33 1.96 23.83 -14.74
N PHE A 34 1.73 23.45 -13.50
CA PHE A 34 1.04 22.21 -13.12
C PHE A 34 -0.14 22.58 -12.24
N GLU A 35 -1.31 22.01 -12.52
CA GLU A 35 -2.54 22.29 -11.78
C GLU A 35 -3.16 20.97 -11.31
N LEU A 36 -3.23 20.79 -10.00
CA LEU A 36 -3.80 19.63 -9.34
C LEU A 36 -5.17 19.99 -8.77
N THR A 37 -6.21 19.34 -9.26
CA THR A 37 -7.57 19.45 -8.72
C THR A 37 -7.88 18.19 -7.93
N LEU A 38 -8.34 18.34 -6.69
CA LEU A 38 -8.79 17.25 -5.83
C LEU A 38 -10.20 17.57 -5.31
N PRO A 39 -11.06 16.57 -5.10
CA PRO A 39 -12.31 16.76 -4.41
C PRO A 39 -12.05 17.25 -2.97
N PRO A 40 -13.00 18.01 -2.38
CA PRO A 40 -12.88 18.44 -1.00
C PRO A 40 -12.74 17.21 -0.09
N ALA A 41 -11.74 17.25 0.79
CA ALA A 41 -11.47 16.13 1.68
C ALA A 41 -12.70 15.85 2.56
N ILE A 42 -13.24 14.63 2.46
CA ILE A 42 -14.10 14.10 3.51
C ILE A 42 -13.16 13.88 4.68
N GLN A 43 -13.26 14.72 5.71
CA GLN A 43 -12.46 14.57 6.92
C GLN A 43 -12.62 13.11 7.40
N PRO A 44 -11.54 12.32 7.47
CA PRO A 44 -11.64 11.02 8.08
C PRO A 44 -12.13 11.26 9.51
N ALA A 45 -13.23 10.60 9.91
CA ALA A 45 -13.65 10.58 11.29
C ALA A 45 -12.41 10.27 12.14
N ALA A 46 -12.12 11.13 13.13
CA ALA A 46 -10.95 11.00 13.98
C ALA A 46 -10.83 9.54 14.41
N ARG A 47 -9.79 8.85 13.92
CA ARG A 47 -9.53 7.48 14.34
C ARG A 47 -9.24 7.55 15.83
N PRO A 48 -9.89 6.74 16.68
CA PRO A 48 -9.44 6.61 18.05
C PRO A 48 -7.96 6.18 18.01
N ASP A 49 -7.15 6.92 18.74
CA ASP A 49 -5.71 6.73 18.92
C ASP A 49 -5.51 5.42 19.70
N ASP A 50 -5.59 4.27 19.03
CA ASP A 50 -5.17 3.01 19.59
C ASP A 50 -3.80 2.68 18.97
N PRO A 51 -2.69 2.77 19.74
CA PRO A 51 -1.44 2.24 19.26
C PRO A 51 -1.61 0.73 19.11
N VAL A 52 -1.74 0.26 17.85
CA VAL A 52 -1.55 -1.16 17.55
C VAL A 52 -0.15 -1.52 18.02
N ASP A 53 -0.08 -2.24 19.13
CA ASP A 53 1.14 -2.83 19.63
C ASP A 53 1.59 -3.86 18.58
N ALA A 54 2.58 -3.47 17.78
CA ALA A 54 3.12 -4.24 16.65
C ALA A 54 3.73 -5.59 17.06
N ARG A 55 3.72 -5.95 18.35
CA ARG A 55 4.24 -7.21 18.87
C ARG A 55 3.29 -8.40 18.77
N GLN A 56 2.02 -8.21 18.40
CA GLN A 56 1.04 -9.30 18.43
C GLN A 56 0.76 -9.99 17.07
N VAL A 57 1.52 -9.70 16.00
CA VAL A 57 1.28 -10.29 14.67
C VAL A 57 2.07 -11.60 14.44
N HIS A 58 2.95 -12.03 15.36
CA HIS A 58 3.74 -13.26 15.21
C HIS A 58 3.21 -14.47 15.99
N ARG A 59 1.89 -14.60 16.18
CA ARG A 59 1.34 -15.84 16.74
C ARG A 59 -0.03 -16.16 16.16
N SER A 60 -0.04 -16.85 15.02
CA SER A 60 -0.94 -17.97 14.71
C SER A 60 -0.69 -18.46 13.28
N THR A 61 0.08 -19.53 13.11
CA THR A 61 -0.17 -20.47 12.01
C THR A 61 -1.04 -21.60 12.58
N PRO A 62 -2.25 -21.82 12.05
CA PRO A 62 -3.07 -22.97 12.42
C PRO A 62 -2.56 -24.25 11.74
N THR A 63 -2.65 -25.32 12.50
CA THR A 63 -2.44 -26.74 12.26
C THR A 63 -2.88 -27.25 10.88
N ASP A 64 -1.98 -27.91 10.13
CA ASP A 64 -2.39 -28.90 9.14
C ASP A 64 -2.46 -30.27 9.83
N GLN A 65 -3.69 -30.68 10.12
CA GLN A 65 -4.04 -31.93 10.74
C GLN A 65 -4.28 -32.95 9.60
N THR A 66 -3.21 -33.54 9.07
CA THR A 66 -3.34 -34.66 8.14
C THR A 66 -2.82 -35.95 8.78
N GLY A 67 -3.77 -36.81 9.17
CA GLY A 67 -3.61 -38.26 9.00
C GLY A 67 -2.88 -39.01 10.11
N HIS A 68 -3.68 -39.69 10.93
CA HIS A 68 -3.40 -41.01 11.50
C HIS A 68 -2.27 -41.79 10.80
N GLN A 69 -1.22 -42.18 11.53
CA GLN A 69 -0.98 -43.60 11.84
C GLN A 69 0.02 -43.73 12.99
N SER A 70 -0.44 -44.41 14.03
CA SER A 70 0.33 -44.90 15.17
C SER A 70 1.45 -45.84 14.71
N LEU A 71 2.67 -45.64 15.18
CA LEU A 71 3.69 -46.69 15.24
C LEU A 71 4.11 -46.86 16.71
N PRO A 72 4.18 -48.10 17.21
CA PRO A 72 4.32 -48.38 18.63
C PRO A 72 5.71 -48.03 19.17
N GLN A 73 5.64 -47.59 20.43
CA GLN A 73 6.72 -47.41 21.39
C GLN A 73 7.42 -48.74 21.67
N GLU A 74 8.75 -48.79 21.59
CA GLU A 74 9.56 -49.60 22.50
C GLU A 74 10.88 -48.87 22.80
N ARG A 75 11.15 -48.71 24.11
CA ARG A 75 12.45 -48.34 24.66
C ARG A 75 13.26 -49.63 24.88
N SER A 76 14.58 -49.44 24.94
CA SER A 76 15.58 -50.25 25.65
C SER A 76 16.23 -51.42 24.90
N ALA A 77 17.54 -51.31 24.68
CA ALA A 77 18.53 -51.76 25.66
C ALA A 77 19.68 -50.76 25.75
#